data_AF-A0A6A6CKD3-F1
#
_entry.id   AF-A0A6A6CKD3-F1
#
_cell.length_a   1.000
_cell.length_b   1.000
_cell.length_c   1.000
_cell.angle_alpha   90.00
_cell.angle_beta   90.00
_cell.angle_gamma   90.00
#
_symmetry.space_group_name_H-M   'P 1'
#
loop_
_entity.id
_entity.type
_entity.pdbx_description
1 polymer ?
#
loop_
_entity_poly.entity_id
_entity_poly.type
_entity_poly.pdbx_seq_one_letter_code
_entity_poly.pdbx_strand_id
1 'polypeptide(L)' 'MSSRKGQAGGTCEYCGNTYSKREHYQRHVRTHTRERPYSCDLCSATFSRKDTLHRHARAR' A
#
# COMPACT_ATOMS: atom_id res chain seq x y z
N MET A 1 27.78 3.28 21.46
CA MET A 1 27.47 2.43 20.29
C MET A 1 26.45 1.38 20.69
N SER A 2 25.21 1.47 20.20
CA SER A 2 24.33 0.31 19.97
C SER A 2 23.07 0.80 19.27
N SER A 3 23.22 0.87 17.96
CA SER A 3 22.17 1.04 16.97
C SER A 3 21.00 0.09 17.24
N ARG A 4 19.91 0.58 17.84
CA ARG A 4 18.62 -0.10 17.64
C ARG A 4 18.01 0.43 16.34
N LYS A 5 18.60 -0.01 15.22
CA LYS A 5 17.87 -0.11 13.94
C LYS A 5 16.75 -1.13 14.15
N GLY A 6 15.67 -0.70 14.79
CA GLY A 6 14.38 -1.36 14.78
C GLY A 6 13.49 -0.62 13.79
N GLN A 7 13.81 -0.72 12.51
CA GLN A 7 12.96 -0.22 11.43
C GLN A 7 11.59 -0.89 11.51
N ALA A 8 10.64 -0.15 12.08
CA ALA A 8 9.18 -0.24 11.94
C ALA A 8 8.54 -1.62 12.01
N GLY A 9 8.03 -1.98 13.18
CA GLY A 9 6.64 -2.41 13.27
C GLY A 9 5.86 -1.22 13.79
N GLY A 10 4.99 -0.63 12.96
CA GLY A 10 4.18 0.52 13.35
C GLY A 10 2.77 0.05 13.73
N THR A 11 2.24 0.55 14.83
CA THR A 11 0.79 0.51 15.07
C THR A 11 0.14 1.43 14.05
N CYS A 12 -0.89 0.95 13.37
CA CYS A 12 -1.63 1.74 12.39
C CYS A 12 -2.39 2.86 13.10
N GLU A 13 -2.09 4.11 12.78
CA GLU A 13 -2.78 5.27 13.36
C GLU A 13 -4.23 5.39 12.89
N TYR A 14 -4.61 4.74 11.79
CA TYR A 14 -5.96 4.77 11.24
C TYR A 14 -6.92 3.76 11.89
N CYS A 15 -6.42 2.61 12.36
CA CYS A 15 -7.28 1.55 12.89
C CYS A 15 -6.70 0.78 14.09
N GLY A 16 -5.53 1.19 14.61
CA GLY A 16 -4.90 0.58 15.78
C GLY A 16 -4.25 -0.79 15.53
N ASN A 17 -4.27 -1.32 14.31
CA ASN A 17 -3.67 -2.62 14.02
C ASN A 17 -2.15 -2.59 14.16
N THR A 18 -1.60 -3.55 14.89
CA THR A 18 -0.15 -3.65 15.11
C THR A 18 0.46 -4.71 14.21
N TYR A 19 1.54 -4.35 13.53
CA TYR A 19 2.23 -5.24 12.61
C TYR A 19 3.67 -5.43 13.05
N SER A 20 4.11 -6.69 13.17
CA SER A 20 5.49 -7.03 13.56
C SER A 20 6.51 -6.76 12.45
N LYS A 21 6.08 -6.55 11.20
CA LYS A 21 6.95 -6.30 10.03
C LYS A 21 6.61 -4.96 9.35
N ARG A 22 7.64 -4.19 8.98
CA ARG A 22 7.54 -2.89 8.28
C ARG A 22 6.80 -3.00 6.96
N GLU A 23 7.11 -4.03 6.18
CA GLU A 23 6.49 -4.28 4.87
C GLU A 23 4.97 -4.47 5.00
N HIS A 24 4.50 -5.14 6.06
CA HIS A 24 3.09 -5.42 6.30
C HIS A 24 2.39 -4.15 6.78
N TYR A 25 3.01 -3.42 7.71
CA TYR A 25 2.54 -2.10 8.14
C TYR A 25 2.38 -1.15 6.95
N GLN A 26 3.42 -0.97 6.13
CA GLN A 26 3.38 -0.06 4.98
C GLN A 26 2.33 -0.48 3.95
N ARG A 27 2.21 -1.77 3.66
CA ARG A 27 1.16 -2.28 2.75
C ARG A 27 -0.23 -2.04 3.31
N HIS A 28 -0.41 -2.18 4.61
CA HIS A 28 -1.69 -1.92 5.28
C HIS A 28 -2.04 -0.42 5.30
N VAL A 29 -1.10 0.48 5.60
CA VAL A 29 -1.38 1.92 5.60
C VAL A 29 -1.88 2.39 4.23
N ARG A 30 -1.37 1.84 3.13
CA ARG A 30 -1.86 2.10 1.76
C ARG A 30 -3.33 1.72 1.53
N THR A 31 -3.93 0.86 2.37
CA THR A 31 -5.36 0.55 2.27
C THR A 31 -6.23 1.68 2.84
N HIS A 32 -5.72 2.42 3.83
CA HIS A 32 -6.43 3.55 4.45
C HIS A 32 -6.33 4.81 3.61
N THR A 33 -5.15 5.09 3.06
CA THR A 33 -4.95 6.29 2.25
C THR A 33 -5.71 6.25 0.92
N ARG A 34 -6.30 5.10 0.55
CA ARG A 34 -6.90 4.82 -0.77
C ARG A 34 -6.00 5.28 -1.92
N GLU A 35 -4.70 5.37 -1.67
CA GLU A 35 -3.73 5.76 -2.68
C GLU A 35 -3.69 4.65 -3.71
N ARG A 36 -4.27 4.96 -4.84
CA ARG A 36 -4.31 4.11 -6.01
C ARG A 36 -3.45 4.81 -7.06
N PRO A 37 -2.11 4.77 -6.91
CA PRO A 37 -1.19 5.53 -7.77
C PRO A 37 -1.24 5.06 -9.23
N TYR A 38 -1.88 3.92 -9.49
CA TYR A 38 -2.05 3.36 -10.82
C TYR A 38 -3.44 3.72 -11.34
N SER A 39 -3.57 4.84 -12.04
CA SER A 39 -4.79 5.23 -12.75
C SER A 39 -4.82 4.70 -14.17
N CYS A 40 -5.98 4.23 -14.61
CA CYS A 40 -6.24 3.93 -16.02
C CYS A 40 -6.68 5.21 -16.73
N ASP A 41 -5.92 5.60 -17.75
CA ASP A 41 -6.16 6.81 -18.54
C ASP A 41 -7.49 6.75 -19.31
N LEU A 42 -7.91 5.54 -19.70
CA LEU A 42 -9.10 5.31 -20.54
C LEU A 42 -10.44 5.41 -19.79
N CYS A 43 -10.46 5.24 -18.46
CA CYS A 43 -11.71 5.19 -17.70
C CYS A 43 -11.64 5.84 -16.31
N SER A 44 -10.51 6.47 -15.97
CA SER A 44 -10.24 7.02 -14.64
C SER A 44 -10.34 6.01 -13.49
N ALA A 45 -10.36 4.70 -13.77
CA ALA A 45 -10.30 3.67 -12.73
C ALA A 45 -8.91 3.66 -12.13
N THR A 46 -8.81 3.91 -10.84
CA THR A 46 -7.55 3.86 -10.11
C THR A 46 -7.33 2.42 -9.61
N PHE A 47 -6.11 1.98 -9.31
CA PHE A 47 -5.78 0.65 -8.81
C PHE A 47 -4.65 0.74 -7.77
N SER A 48 -4.68 -0.12 -6.75
CA SER A 48 -3.62 -0.19 -5.73
C SER A 48 -2.38 -0.95 -6.21
N ARG A 49 -2.49 -1.67 -7.34
CA ARG A 49 -1.46 -2.54 -7.87
C ARG A 49 -1.29 -2.36 -9.38
N LYS A 50 -0.03 -2.36 -9.82
CA LYS A 50 0.34 -2.25 -11.23
C LYS A 50 -0.16 -3.45 -12.06
N ASP A 51 -0.04 -4.67 -11.53
CA ASP A 51 -0.53 -5.88 -12.20
C ASP A 51 -2.05 -5.83 -12.49
N THR A 52 -2.82 -5.32 -11.54
CA THR A 52 -4.28 -5.19 -11.66
C THR A 52 -4.64 -4.15 -12.71
N LEU A 53 -3.94 -3.00 -12.74
CA LEU A 53 -4.09 -2.01 -13.80
C LEU A 53 -3.75 -2.60 -15.17
N HIS A 54 -2.63 -3.33 -15.32
CA HIS A 54 -2.25 -3.92 -16.61
C HIS A 54 -3.26 -4.95 -17.10
N ARG A 55 -3.77 -5.81 -16.22
CA ARG A 55 -4.83 -6.76 -16.60
C ARG A 55 -6.09 -6.03 -17.03
N HIS A 56 -6.47 -4.99 -16.30
CA HIS A 56 -7.61 -4.14 -16.62
C HIS A 56 -7.44 -3.46 -17.99
N ALA A 57 -6.28 -2.87 -18.25
CA ALA A 57 -5.98 -2.16 -19.49
C ALA A 57 -5.87 -3.09 -20.71
N ARG A 58 -5.52 -4.37 -20.52
CA ARG A 58 -5.51 -5.39 -21.59
C ARG A 58 -6.87 -6.01 -21.88
N ALA A 59 -7.77 -6.01 -20.90
CA ALA A 59 -9.12 -6.56 -21.03
C ALA A 59 -10.14 -5.52 -21.52
N ARG A 60 -9.71 -4.26 -21.64
CA ARG A 60 -10.43 -3.15 -22.24
C ARG A 60 -10.03 -3.03 -23.70
#